data_AF-A0A2S2R3T5-F1
#
_entry.id   AF-A0A2S2R3T5-F1
#
_cell.length_a   1.000
_cell.length_b   1.000
_cell.length_c   1.000
_cell.angle_alpha   90.00
_cell.angle_beta   90.00
_cell.angle_gamma   90.00
#
_symmetry.space_group_name_H-M   'P 1'
#
loop_
_entity.id
_entity.type
_entity.pdbx_description
1 polymer ?
#
loop_
_entity_poly.entity_id
_entity_poly.type
_entity_poly.pdbx_seq_one_letter_code
_entity_poly.pdbx_strand_id
1 'polypeptide(L)'
;MNTYSNNCLIKHLLENEFNLKNVDEKLTIVKNGRPCPKIPKLTSYLKEKNKVYICYFNISNYFNTLWLAGSAKLNKIFYWPCVLFTREKNVWSHSGFVNFNNLINGIQKHERSQTHISSVLK
;
A
#
# COMPACT_ATOMS: atom_id res chain seq x y z
N MET A 1 -9.90 21.52 -0.38
CA MET A 1 -8.44 21.73 -0.54
C MET A 1 -7.71 20.59 0.18
N ASN A 2 -6.77 19.96 -0.50
CA ASN A 2 -6.18 18.66 -0.13
C ASN A 2 -5.16 18.85 1.00
N THR A 3 -5.55 18.61 2.26
CA THR A 3 -4.71 18.84 3.46
C THR A 3 -3.52 17.90 3.61
N TYR A 4 -3.27 17.03 2.62
CA TYR A 4 -2.20 16.03 2.64
C TYR A 4 -1.05 16.33 1.66
N SER A 5 -1.01 17.51 1.02
CA SER A 5 0.01 17.80 0.01
C SER A 5 1.46 17.81 0.55
N ASN A 6 1.66 17.95 1.87
CA ASN A 6 2.95 17.74 2.56
C ASN A 6 2.96 16.55 3.54
N ASN A 7 1.81 15.90 3.78
CA ASN A 7 1.65 14.82 4.74
C ASN A 7 1.19 13.54 4.05
N CYS A 8 2.05 12.51 4.06
CA CYS A 8 1.70 11.23 3.47
C CYS A 8 0.52 10.57 4.20
N LEU A 9 -0.61 10.43 3.50
CA LEU A 9 -1.84 9.82 4.03
C LEU A 9 -1.61 8.42 4.61
N ILE A 10 -0.86 7.56 3.92
CA ILE A 10 -0.52 6.22 4.43
C ILE A 10 0.23 6.33 5.76
N LYS A 11 1.26 7.18 5.84
CA LYS A 11 2.01 7.37 7.08
C LYS A 11 1.07 7.81 8.22
N HIS A 12 0.19 8.77 7.94
CA HIS A 12 -0.79 9.23 8.92
C HIS A 12 -1.71 8.09 9.39
N LEU A 13 -2.21 7.23 8.50
CA LEU A 13 -3.10 6.11 8.83
C LEU A 13 -2.38 4.99 9.61
N LEU A 14 -1.08 4.81 9.39
CA LEU A 14 -0.26 3.86 10.14
C LEU A 14 0.03 4.34 11.57
N GLU A 15 0.13 5.65 11.77
CA GLU A 15 0.35 6.30 13.07
C GLU A 15 -0.96 6.51 13.84
N ASN A 16 -2.06 6.74 13.12
CA ASN A 16 -3.39 7.01 13.68
C ASN A 16 -4.42 6.11 12.99
N GLU A 17 -4.90 5.11 13.72
CA GLU A 17 -5.82 4.11 13.17
C GLU A 17 -7.08 4.77 12.57
N PHE A 18 -7.46 4.31 11.38
CA PHE A 18 -8.65 4.80 10.69
C PHE A 18 -9.92 4.71 11.54
N ASN A 19 -10.05 3.65 12.36
CA ASN A 19 -11.21 3.44 13.22
C ASN A 19 -11.40 4.52 14.29
N LEU A 20 -10.33 5.21 14.70
CA LEU A 20 -10.37 6.26 15.72
C LEU A 20 -10.77 7.63 15.15
N LYS A 21 -10.85 7.75 13.82
CA LYS A 21 -11.24 9.00 13.15
C LYS A 21 -12.74 9.28 13.29
N ASN A 22 -13.09 10.56 13.28
CA ASN A 22 -14.49 10.99 13.20
C ASN A 22 -15.12 10.59 11.85
N VAL A 23 -16.45 10.61 11.80
CA VAL A 23 -17.22 10.14 10.63
C VAL A 23 -16.90 10.97 9.38
N ASP A 24 -16.79 12.29 9.50
CA ASP A 24 -16.52 13.17 8.35
C ASP A 24 -15.14 12.94 7.73
N GLU A 25 -14.12 12.71 8.56
CA GLU A 25 -12.78 12.33 8.11
C GLU A 25 -12.78 10.97 7.43
N LYS A 26 -13.49 9.98 8.01
CA LYS A 26 -13.62 8.65 7.42
C LYS A 26 -14.25 8.74 6.03
N LEU A 27 -15.36 9.47 5.91
CA LEU A 27 -16.04 9.70 4.63
C LEU A 27 -15.12 10.39 3.62
N THR A 28 -14.37 11.40 4.06
CA THR A 28 -13.41 12.12 3.20
C THR A 28 -12.31 11.19 2.68
N ILE A 29 -11.73 10.35 3.55
CA ILE A 29 -10.66 9.41 3.19
C ILE A 29 -11.18 8.36 2.20
N VAL A 30 -12.36 7.78 2.46
CA VAL A 30 -12.97 6.79 1.56
C VAL A 30 -13.31 7.41 0.21
N LYS A 31 -13.90 8.62 0.20
CA LYS A 31 -14.26 9.35 -1.02
C LYS A 31 -13.05 9.72 -1.88
N ASN A 32 -11.95 10.12 -1.25
CA ASN A 32 -10.70 10.45 -1.95
C ASN A 32 -9.98 9.22 -2.51
N GLY A 33 -10.28 8.03 -1.98
CA GLY A 33 -9.74 6.76 -2.45
C GLY A 33 -8.27 6.54 -2.08
N ARG A 34 -7.70 5.49 -2.69
CA ARG A 34 -6.33 5.05 -2.40
C ARG A 34 -5.28 5.98 -3.03
N PRO A 35 -4.19 6.31 -2.33
CA PRO A 35 -3.11 7.09 -2.91
C PRO A 35 -2.28 6.25 -3.90
N CYS A 36 -2.12 6.73 -5.12
CA CYS A 36 -1.32 6.10 -6.19
C CYS A 36 -0.16 7.01 -6.68
N PRO A 37 0.77 7.43 -5.80
CA PRO A 37 1.87 8.31 -6.20
C PRO A 37 2.91 7.58 -7.07
N LYS A 38 3.67 8.31 -7.88
CA LYS A 38 4.94 7.81 -8.41
C LYS A 38 5.91 7.56 -7.25
N ILE A 39 6.58 6.42 -7.23
CA ILE A 39 7.57 6.07 -6.19
C ILE A 39 8.93 5.80 -6.85
N PRO A 40 9.67 6.84 -7.27
CA PRO A 40 10.86 6.69 -8.12
C PRO A 40 12.02 6.00 -7.41
N LYS A 41 12.09 6.09 -6.08
CA LYS A 41 13.16 5.50 -5.27
C LYS A 41 12.89 4.04 -4.86
N LEU A 42 11.77 3.47 -5.30
CA LEU A 42 11.33 2.15 -4.89
C LEU A 42 11.85 1.11 -5.87
N THR A 43 12.90 0.43 -5.43
CA THR A 43 13.65 -0.56 -6.23
C THR A 43 13.88 -1.84 -5.45
N SER A 44 13.88 -2.97 -6.14
CA SER A 44 14.36 -4.26 -5.62
C SER A 44 15.53 -4.78 -6.45
N TYR A 45 16.40 -5.56 -5.82
CA TYR A 45 17.53 -6.18 -6.48
C TYR A 45 17.24 -7.66 -6.73
N LEU A 46 17.40 -8.12 -7.97
CA LEU A 46 17.32 -9.53 -8.33
C LEU A 46 18.73 -10.03 -8.62
N LYS A 47 19.20 -10.99 -7.82
CA LYS A 47 20.48 -11.65 -8.06
C LYS A 47 20.24 -12.97 -8.79
N GLU A 48 20.78 -13.09 -9.99
CA GLU A 48 20.77 -14.33 -10.77
C GLU A 48 22.18 -14.68 -11.20
N LYS A 49 22.65 -15.86 -10.77
CA LYS A 49 24.03 -16.33 -11.01
C LYS A 49 25.04 -15.24 -10.58
N ASN A 50 25.73 -14.64 -11.55
CA ASN A 50 26.75 -13.60 -11.35
C ASN A 50 26.29 -12.19 -11.76
N LYS A 51 24.99 -11.98 -12.01
CA LYS A 51 24.41 -10.67 -12.40
C LYS A 51 23.45 -10.18 -11.33
N VAL A 52 23.39 -8.85 -11.18
CA VAL A 52 22.43 -8.15 -10.32
C VAL A 52 21.60 -7.23 -11.21
N TYR A 53 20.28 -7.43 -11.20
CA TYR A 53 19.31 -6.59 -11.90
C TYR A 53 18.60 -5.69 -10.91
N ILE A 54 18.33 -4.45 -11.32
CA ILE A 54 17.55 -3.48 -10.54
C ILE A 54 16.15 -3.41 -11.14
N CYS A 55 15.15 -3.74 -10.34
CA CYS A 55 13.75 -3.68 -10.70
C CYS A 55 13.12 -2.44 -10.08
N TYR A 56 12.50 -1.59 -10.90
CA TYR A 56 11.81 -0.38 -10.45
C TYR A 56 10.31 -0.63 -10.30
N PHE A 57 9.69 0.07 -9.36
CA PHE A 57 8.24 0.06 -9.25
C PHE A 57 7.59 0.72 -10.49
N ASN A 58 6.74 -0.03 -11.19
CA ASN A 58 5.94 0.49 -12.31
C ASN A 58 4.58 1.00 -11.80
N ILE A 59 4.20 2.22 -12.18
CA ILE A 59 2.90 2.82 -11.82
C ILE A 59 1.72 2.03 -12.40
N SER A 60 1.92 1.27 -13.49
CA SER A 60 0.92 0.37 -14.06
C SER A 60 0.39 -0.65 -13.04
N ASN A 61 1.19 -1.00 -12.03
CA ASN A 61 0.78 -1.93 -10.96
C ASN A 61 -0.45 -1.43 -10.19
N TYR A 62 -0.66 -0.12 -10.06
CA TYR A 62 -1.89 0.38 -9.44
C TYR A 62 -3.13 0.05 -10.27
N PHE A 63 -3.04 0.09 -11.59
CA PHE A 63 -4.16 -0.21 -12.48
C PHE A 63 -4.42 -1.72 -12.55
N ASN A 64 -3.35 -2.52 -12.54
CA ASN A 64 -3.45 -3.99 -12.57
C ASN A 64 -3.96 -4.58 -11.24
N THR A 65 -3.83 -3.85 -10.14
CA THR A 65 -4.26 -4.33 -8.81
C THR A 65 -4.96 -3.20 -8.06
N LEU A 66 -6.29 -3.23 -8.08
CA LEU A 66 -7.15 -2.15 -7.57
C LEU A 66 -7.02 -1.88 -6.07
N TRP A 67 -6.44 -2.80 -5.31
CA TRP A 67 -6.23 -2.65 -3.87
C TRP A 67 -4.91 -1.99 -3.50
N LEU A 68 -3.96 -1.85 -4.44
CA LEU A 68 -2.64 -1.32 -4.12
C LEU A 68 -2.65 0.18 -3.83
N ALA A 69 -2.04 0.59 -2.73
CA ALA A 69 -1.76 1.97 -2.41
C ALA A 69 -0.24 2.18 -2.32
N GLY A 70 0.19 3.42 -2.50
CA GLY A 70 1.60 3.81 -2.45
C GLY A 70 1.89 4.90 -1.45
N SER A 71 3.13 4.91 -0.97
CA SER A 71 3.70 6.02 -0.23
C SER A 71 5.07 6.37 -0.78
N ALA A 72 5.18 7.53 -1.43
CA ALA A 72 6.47 8.08 -1.85
C ALA A 72 7.37 8.43 -0.65
N LYS A 73 6.77 8.86 0.47
CA LYS A 73 7.49 9.23 1.70
C LYS A 73 8.08 8.02 2.41
N LEU A 74 7.32 6.91 2.49
CA LEU A 74 7.80 5.67 3.10
C LEU A 74 8.61 4.82 2.12
N ASN A 75 8.54 5.12 0.82
CA ASN A 75 9.13 4.34 -0.26
C ASN A 75 8.64 2.88 -0.26
N LYS A 76 7.32 2.68 -0.13
CA LYS A 76 6.68 1.36 0.02
C LYS A 76 5.28 1.33 -0.59
N ILE A 77 4.80 0.13 -0.89
CA ILE A 77 3.40 -0.12 -1.28
C ILE A 77 2.65 -0.92 -0.22
N PHE A 78 1.32 -0.79 -0.23
CA PHE A 78 0.41 -1.33 0.78
C PHE A 78 -0.88 -1.80 0.10
N TYR A 79 -1.73 -2.53 0.84
CA TYR A 79 -3.11 -2.78 0.44
C TYR A 79 -4.05 -1.81 1.15
N TRP A 80 -4.76 -1.01 0.37
CA TRP A 80 -5.66 0.02 0.86
C TRP A 80 -6.70 -0.45 1.88
N PRO A 81 -7.56 -1.45 1.58
CA PRO A 81 -8.56 -1.91 2.55
C PRO A 81 -7.88 -2.43 3.82
N CYS A 82 -6.73 -3.10 3.69
CA CYS A 82 -5.98 -3.61 4.83
C CYS A 82 -5.43 -2.48 5.69
N VAL A 83 -4.91 -1.40 5.11
CA VAL A 83 -4.46 -0.21 5.87
C VAL A 83 -5.61 0.43 6.65
N LEU A 84 -6.83 0.41 6.12
CA LEU A 84 -7.99 1.04 6.75
C LEU A 84 -8.63 0.16 7.83
N PHE A 85 -8.78 -1.13 7.57
CA PHE A 85 -9.79 -1.93 8.27
C PHE A 85 -9.25 -3.14 9.04
N THR A 86 -7.97 -3.47 8.90
CA THR A 86 -7.36 -4.54 9.70
C THR A 86 -6.65 -4.00 10.93
N ARG A 87 -6.60 -4.83 11.99
CA ARG A 87 -5.73 -4.63 13.16
C ARG A 87 -4.46 -5.49 13.08
N GLU A 88 -4.44 -6.45 12.17
CA GLU A 88 -3.30 -7.34 11.99
C GLU A 88 -2.16 -6.62 11.27
N LYS A 89 -1.01 -6.50 11.95
CA LYS A 89 0.17 -5.85 11.37
C LYS A 89 0.92 -6.85 10.49
N ASN A 90 0.91 -6.62 9.18
CA ASN A 90 1.69 -7.39 8.22
C ASN A 90 2.32 -6.47 7.15
N VAL A 91 2.97 -7.08 6.18
CA VAL A 91 3.69 -6.36 5.10
C VAL A 91 2.75 -5.47 4.28
N TRP A 92 1.48 -5.84 4.13
CA TRP A 92 0.53 -5.13 3.29
C TRP A 92 -0.31 -4.10 4.05
N SER A 93 -0.50 -4.28 5.35
CA SER A 93 -1.27 -3.36 6.21
C SER A 93 -0.42 -2.36 6.98
N HIS A 94 0.85 -2.69 7.29
CA HIS A 94 1.66 -1.89 8.22
C HIS A 94 3.13 -1.71 7.82
N SER A 95 3.87 -2.79 7.58
CA SER A 95 5.32 -2.69 7.36
C SER A 95 5.69 -2.14 5.98
N GLY A 96 4.82 -2.35 4.99
CA GLY A 96 4.96 -1.96 3.59
C GLY A 96 5.83 -2.91 2.77
N PHE A 97 5.37 -3.21 1.56
CA PHE A 97 6.02 -4.13 0.63
C PHE A 97 7.07 -3.41 -0.23
N VAL A 98 8.21 -4.07 -0.45
CA VAL A 98 9.37 -3.52 -1.19
C VAL A 98 10.00 -4.47 -2.21
N ASN A 99 9.60 -5.76 -2.25
CA ASN A 99 10.28 -6.78 -3.07
C ASN A 99 9.53 -7.05 -4.39
N PHE A 100 9.83 -6.28 -5.45
CA PHE A 100 9.08 -6.36 -6.71
C PHE A 100 9.31 -7.62 -7.53
N ASN A 101 10.43 -8.32 -7.30
CA ASN A 101 10.73 -9.57 -7.99
C ASN A 101 9.61 -10.62 -7.78
N ASN A 102 8.93 -10.54 -6.63
CA ASN A 102 7.82 -11.42 -6.27
C ASN A 102 6.50 -10.65 -6.07
N LEU A 103 6.35 -9.47 -6.70
CA LEU A 103 5.16 -8.64 -6.49
C LEU A 103 3.87 -9.38 -6.83
N ILE A 104 3.80 -10.00 -8.01
CA ILE A 104 2.60 -10.71 -8.49
C ILE A 104 2.23 -11.85 -7.53
N ASN A 105 3.21 -12.68 -7.15
CA ASN A 105 3.00 -13.77 -6.20
C ASN A 105 2.54 -13.24 -4.83
N GLY A 106 3.14 -12.14 -4.37
CA GLY A 106 2.76 -11.48 -3.13
C GLY A 106 1.32 -10.97 -3.14
N ILE A 107 0.91 -10.33 -4.24
CA ILE A 107 -0.45 -9.85 -4.50
C ILE A 107 -1.44 -11.02 -4.44
N GLN A 108 -1.22 -12.04 -5.26
CA GLN A 108 -2.12 -13.20 -5.35
C GLN A 108 -2.25 -13.94 -4.01
N LYS A 109 -1.14 -14.07 -3.27
CA LYS A 109 -1.16 -14.70 -1.94
C LYS A 109 -1.95 -13.85 -0.95
N HIS A 110 -1.76 -12.53 -0.95
CA HIS A 110 -2.42 -11.67 0.01
C HIS A 110 -3.92 -11.48 -0.29
N GLU A 111 -4.31 -11.41 -1.56
CA GLU A 111 -5.72 -11.32 -1.95
C GLU A 111 -6.57 -12.49 -1.44
N ARG A 112 -5.96 -13.67 -1.31
CA ARG A 112 -6.62 -14.87 -0.77
C ARG A 112 -6.53 -14.99 0.75
N SER A 113 -5.85 -14.07 1.43
CA SER A 113 -5.67 -14.13 2.88
C SER A 113 -6.93 -13.67 3.61
N GLN A 114 -7.19 -14.28 4.78
CA GLN A 114 -8.32 -13.91 5.61
C GLN A 114 -8.30 -12.42 6.00
N THR A 115 -7.12 -11.87 6.26
CA THR A 115 -6.91 -10.45 6.58
C THR A 115 -7.45 -9.54 5.48
N HIS A 116 -7.16 -9.88 4.22
CA HIS A 116 -7.63 -9.08 3.08
C HIS A 116 -9.13 -9.23 2.89
N ILE A 117 -9.64 -10.46 2.87
CA ILE A 117 -11.07 -10.76 2.69
C ILE A 117 -11.90 -10.01 3.75
N SER A 118 -11.53 -10.12 5.02
CA SER A 118 -12.24 -9.41 6.11
C SER A 118 -12.09 -7.89 6.06
N SER A 119 -11.06 -7.35 5.38
CA SER A 119 -10.89 -5.90 5.23
C SER A 119 -11.70 -5.33 4.07
N VAL A 120 -11.93 -6.10 3.00
CA VAL A 120 -12.73 -5.68 1.83
C VAL A 120 -14.23 -5.75 2.11
N LEU A 121 -14.67 -6.56 3.07
CA LEU A 121 -16.09 -6.72 3.45
C LEU A 121 -16.61 -5.68 4.46
N LYS A 122 -15.78 -4.71 4.85
CA LYS A 122 -16.12 -3.65 5.82
C LYS A 122 -16.34 -2.32 5.11
#